data_AF-A0A932GPQ0-F1
#
_entry.id   AF-A0A932GPQ0-F1
#
_cell.length_a   1.000
_cell.length_b   1.000
_cell.length_c   1.000
_cell.angle_alpha   90.00
_cell.angle_beta   90.00
_cell.angle_gamma   90.00
#
_symmetry.space_group_name_H-M   'P 1'
#
loop_
_entity.id
_entity.type
_entity.pdbx_description
1 polymer ?
#
loop_
_entity_poly.entity_id
_entity_poly.type
_entity_poly.pdbx_seq_one_letter_code
_entity_poly.pdbx_strand_id
1 'polypeptide(L)'
;MFWDSVVAGLKVLTYWQTYVAGLEYLAIFFIPMIVIGMIMEKNERIGGAVGCLSMFFLPVLQVAAMAVFVLTLAPVIFGFSGEAAGSFPWKVITLAPGAFFKLVGVLVVAAIVLAFIPILGRLQSLHTLVLGGIALMFVLGLLDSINPGVVKGRIDFVPGFWFSVGLLVIGGVMSWIGMMVAALIVTAIDMAQEGLGQLIMFPIGAIFGFIPVFMYGAWLGAQVRGGF
;
A
#
# COMPACT_ATOMS: atom_id res chain seq x y z
N MET A 1 -20.31 12.19 -5.39
CA MET A 1 -19.42 11.02 -5.58
C MET A 1 -18.03 11.25 -5.02
N PHE A 2 -17.21 12.16 -5.56
CA PHE A 2 -15.83 12.33 -5.08
C PHE A 2 -15.75 12.61 -3.58
N TRP A 3 -16.49 13.62 -3.10
CA TRP A 3 -16.53 13.96 -1.68
C TRP A 3 -17.08 12.85 -0.79
N ASP A 4 -18.07 12.09 -1.26
CA ASP A 4 -18.59 10.94 -0.52
C ASP A 4 -17.51 9.87 -0.35
N SER A 5 -16.71 9.62 -1.40
CA SER A 5 -15.56 8.72 -1.35
C SER A 5 -14.40 9.27 -0.51
N VAL A 6 -14.20 10.59 -0.47
CA VAL A 6 -13.26 11.25 0.47
C VAL A 6 -13.68 10.93 1.90
N VAL A 7 -14.93 11.24 2.26
CA VAL A 7 -15.44 11.05 3.63
C VAL A 7 -15.43 9.57 4.01
N ALA A 8 -15.90 8.69 3.13
CA ALA A 8 -15.89 7.26 3.37
C ALA A 8 -14.46 6.69 3.47
N GLY A 9 -13.54 7.14 2.62
CA GLY A 9 -12.13 6.74 2.67
C GLY A 9 -11.45 7.21 3.96
N LEU A 10 -11.70 8.45 4.41
CA LEU A 10 -11.17 8.96 5.68
C LEU A 10 -11.77 8.24 6.89
N LYS A 11 -13.02 7.75 6.80
CA LYS A 11 -13.64 6.93 7.85
C LYS A 11 -12.84 5.65 8.13
N VAL A 12 -12.09 5.13 7.17
CA VAL A 12 -11.19 3.97 7.38
C VAL A 12 -10.18 4.24 8.51
N LEU A 13 -9.73 5.49 8.67
CA LEU A 13 -8.79 5.89 9.74
C LEU A 13 -9.42 5.89 11.14
N THR A 14 -10.74 5.85 11.25
CA THR A 14 -11.43 5.78 12.57
C THR A 14 -11.45 4.37 13.15
N TYR A 15 -11.11 3.36 12.35
CA TYR A 15 -11.07 1.96 12.78
C TYR A 15 -9.70 1.62 13.38
N TRP A 16 -9.70 1.06 14.59
CA TRP A 16 -8.45 0.67 15.28
C TRP A 16 -7.64 -0.37 14.47
N GLN A 17 -8.33 -1.20 13.69
CA GLN A 17 -7.73 -2.22 12.83
C GLN A 17 -6.81 -1.62 11.76
N THR A 18 -7.07 -0.39 11.31
CA THR A 18 -6.21 0.33 10.36
C THR A 18 -4.82 0.55 10.93
N TYR A 19 -4.72 0.88 12.22
CA TYR A 19 -3.44 1.08 12.89
C TYR A 19 -2.72 -0.25 13.14
N VAL A 20 -3.45 -1.31 13.47
CA VAL A 20 -2.86 -2.65 13.64
C VAL A 20 -2.35 -3.21 12.31
N ALA A 21 -3.12 -3.06 11.23
CA ALA A 21 -2.63 -3.39 9.88
C ALA A 21 -1.42 -2.52 9.51
N GLY A 22 -1.40 -1.25 9.92
CA GLY A 22 -0.24 -0.37 9.73
C GLY A 22 1.00 -0.88 10.45
N LEU A 23 0.87 -1.35 11.69
CA LEU A 23 1.96 -1.98 12.43
C LEU A 23 2.43 -3.28 11.77
N GLU A 24 1.51 -4.10 11.26
CA GLU A 24 1.83 -5.32 10.50
C GLU A 24 2.61 -4.98 9.22
N TYR A 25 2.17 -3.97 8.47
CA TYR A 25 2.88 -3.45 7.29
C TYR A 25 4.31 -3.02 7.66
N LEU A 26 4.46 -2.24 8.72
CA LEU A 26 5.78 -1.79 9.20
C LEU A 26 6.64 -2.96 9.66
N ALA A 27 6.09 -3.95 10.34
CA ALA A 27 6.83 -5.13 10.79
C ALA A 27 7.33 -5.97 9.61
N ILE A 28 6.46 -6.25 8.63
CA ILE A 28 6.84 -7.00 7.42
C ILE A 28 7.95 -6.27 6.66
N PHE A 29 7.91 -4.94 6.62
CA PHE A 29 8.91 -4.15 5.91
C PHE A 29 10.21 -3.96 6.70
N PHE A 30 10.15 -3.56 7.97
CA PHE A 30 11.34 -3.22 8.76
C PHE A 30 12.12 -4.43 9.26
N ILE A 31 11.46 -5.54 9.65
CA ILE A 31 12.16 -6.68 10.24
C ILE A 31 13.23 -7.22 9.28
N PRO A 32 12.93 -7.52 8.00
CA PRO A 32 13.94 -7.99 7.07
C PRO A 32 15.03 -6.96 6.78
N MET A 33 14.69 -5.66 6.76
CA MET A 33 15.69 -4.60 6.60
C MET A 33 16.67 -4.54 7.75
N ILE A 34 16.20 -4.64 8.99
CA ILE A 34 17.05 -4.67 10.19
C ILE A 34 17.98 -5.90 10.14
N VAL A 35 17.43 -7.06 9.79
CA VAL A 35 18.22 -8.30 9.65
C VAL A 35 19.30 -8.14 8.57
N ILE A 36 18.96 -7.58 7.40
CA ILE A 36 19.93 -7.31 6.33
C ILE A 36 21.02 -6.33 6.80
N GLY A 37 20.64 -5.25 7.49
CA GLY A 37 21.58 -4.28 8.05
C GLY A 37 22.57 -4.91 9.03
N MET A 38 22.06 -5.73 9.97
CA MET A 38 22.90 -6.46 10.93
C MET A 38 23.86 -7.46 10.26
N ILE A 39 23.46 -8.07 9.14
CA ILE A 39 24.31 -8.99 8.38
C ILE A 39 25.42 -8.22 7.65
N MET A 40 25.10 -7.05 7.07
CA MET A 40 26.06 -6.20 6.37
C MET A 40 27.14 -5.64 7.31
N GLU A 41 26.75 -5.22 8.52
CA GLU A 41 27.68 -4.71 9.53
C GLU A 41 28.72 -5.76 9.95
N LYS A 42 28.33 -7.03 10.02
CA LYS A 42 29.24 -8.12 10.43
C LYS A 42 30.17 -8.61 9.33
N ASN A 43 29.89 -8.33 8.06
CA ASN A 43 30.63 -8.89 6.92
C ASN A 43 30.83 -7.86 5.80
N GLU A 44 31.91 -7.07 5.88
CA GLU A 44 32.27 -6.08 4.85
C GLU A 44 32.38 -6.69 3.43
N ARG A 45 32.90 -7.92 3.32
CA ARG A 45 33.02 -8.63 2.03
C ARG A 45 31.66 -9.00 1.41
N ILE A 46 30.63 -9.18 2.23
CA ILE A 46 29.27 -9.53 1.78
C ILE A 46 28.46 -8.26 1.48
N GLY A 47 28.86 -7.11 2.05
CA GLY A 47 28.17 -5.82 1.90
C GLY A 47 27.94 -5.40 0.45
N GLY A 48 28.93 -5.60 -0.44
CA GLY A 48 28.78 -5.27 -1.86
C GLY A 48 27.72 -6.11 -2.60
N ALA A 49 27.70 -7.42 -2.36
CA ALA A 49 26.71 -8.31 -2.98
C ALA A 49 25.29 -8.08 -2.43
N VAL A 50 25.18 -7.83 -1.12
CA VAL A 50 23.91 -7.54 -0.46
C VAL A 50 23.37 -6.18 -0.87
N GLY A 51 24.22 -5.18 -1.11
CA GLY A 51 23.81 -3.88 -1.63
C GLY A 51 23.05 -4.00 -2.97
N CYS A 52 23.62 -4.70 -3.95
CA CYS A 52 22.95 -4.93 -5.24
C CYS A 52 21.66 -5.75 -5.09
N LEU A 53 21.66 -6.79 -4.23
CA LEU A 53 20.48 -7.62 -3.98
C LEU A 53 19.36 -6.82 -3.31
N SER A 54 19.71 -5.91 -2.39
CA SER A 54 18.74 -5.08 -1.65
C SER A 54 17.94 -4.17 -2.58
N MET A 55 18.55 -3.70 -3.68
CA MET A 55 17.87 -2.87 -4.68
C MET A 55 16.67 -3.58 -5.31
N PHE A 56 16.72 -4.91 -5.45
CA PHE A 56 15.61 -5.71 -5.94
C PHE A 56 14.70 -6.21 -4.81
N PHE A 57 15.29 -6.60 -3.69
CA PHE A 57 14.56 -7.20 -2.57
C PHE A 57 13.64 -6.20 -1.84
N LEU A 58 14.08 -4.96 -1.68
CA LEU A 58 13.31 -3.93 -0.97
C LEU A 58 11.96 -3.60 -1.66
N PRO A 59 11.91 -3.37 -3.00
CA PRO A 59 10.64 -3.22 -3.71
C PRO A 59 9.70 -4.42 -3.53
N VAL A 60 10.23 -5.65 -3.60
CA VAL A 60 9.44 -6.88 -3.40
C VAL A 60 8.82 -6.91 -2.01
N LEU A 61 9.61 -6.59 -0.99
CA LEU A 61 9.15 -6.59 0.39
C LEU A 61 8.10 -5.51 0.65
N GLN A 62 8.31 -4.29 0.13
CA GLN A 62 7.34 -3.20 0.24
C GLN A 62 6.01 -3.60 -0.40
N VAL A 63 6.07 -4.15 -1.60
CA VAL A 63 4.89 -4.57 -2.35
C VAL A 63 4.14 -5.69 -1.62
N ALA A 64 4.87 -6.66 -1.07
CA ALA A 64 4.28 -7.73 -0.28
C ALA A 64 3.60 -7.20 1.00
N ALA A 65 4.27 -6.31 1.74
CA ALA A 65 3.72 -5.67 2.93
C ALA A 65 2.43 -4.89 2.60
N MET A 66 2.44 -4.12 1.51
CA MET A 66 1.27 -3.38 1.06
C MET A 66 0.13 -4.29 0.58
N ALA A 67 0.44 -5.41 -0.10
CA ALA A 67 -0.58 -6.39 -0.46
C ALA A 67 -1.25 -6.95 0.80
N VAL A 68 -0.47 -7.36 1.81
CA VAL A 68 -1.01 -7.82 3.10
C VAL A 68 -1.88 -6.75 3.75
N PHE A 69 -1.40 -5.50 3.81
CA PHE A 69 -2.15 -4.37 4.36
C PHE A 69 -3.51 -4.16 3.67
N VAL A 70 -3.50 -4.08 2.33
CA VAL A 70 -4.71 -3.84 1.54
C VAL A 70 -5.68 -5.00 1.65
N LEU A 71 -5.19 -6.25 1.60
CA LEU A 71 -6.04 -7.44 1.76
C LEU A 71 -6.68 -7.47 3.15
N THR A 72 -5.91 -7.20 4.20
CA THR A 72 -6.43 -7.15 5.58
C THR A 72 -7.54 -6.10 5.73
N LEU A 73 -7.35 -4.91 5.17
CA LEU A 73 -8.30 -3.80 5.31
C LEU A 73 -9.39 -3.76 4.24
N ALA A 74 -9.33 -4.60 3.20
CA ALA A 74 -10.26 -4.54 2.08
C ALA A 74 -11.75 -4.51 2.48
N PRO A 75 -12.25 -5.32 3.45
CA PRO A 75 -13.66 -5.25 3.87
C PRO A 75 -14.05 -3.89 4.45
N VAL A 76 -13.15 -3.24 5.18
CA VAL A 76 -13.35 -1.91 5.77
C VAL A 76 -13.26 -0.83 4.69
N ILE A 77 -12.27 -0.93 3.81
CA ILE A 77 -12.05 0.00 2.69
C ILE A 77 -13.26 0.02 1.74
N PHE A 78 -13.80 -1.16 1.38
CA PHE A 78 -15.00 -1.25 0.54
C PHE A 78 -16.30 -0.90 1.29
N GLY A 79 -16.26 -0.82 2.62
CA GLY A 79 -17.44 -0.60 3.44
C GLY A 79 -18.40 -1.79 3.48
N PHE A 80 -17.88 -3.01 3.35
CA PHE A 80 -18.64 -4.25 3.53
C PHE A 80 -18.78 -4.64 5.00
N SER A 81 -17.78 -4.30 5.82
CA SER A 81 -17.76 -4.61 7.26
C SER A 81 -17.07 -3.49 8.05
N GLY A 82 -17.42 -3.35 9.33
CA GLY A 82 -16.67 -2.54 10.30
C GLY A 82 -15.44 -3.26 10.87
N GLU A 83 -15.23 -4.52 10.47
CA GLU A 83 -14.12 -5.36 10.91
C GLU A 83 -13.17 -5.68 9.76
N ALA A 84 -11.87 -5.56 10.01
CA ALA A 84 -10.83 -5.98 9.08
C ALA A 84 -10.73 -7.51 9.04
N ALA A 85 -10.40 -8.07 7.88
CA ALA A 85 -10.17 -9.50 7.74
C ALA A 85 -8.69 -9.82 7.93
N GLY A 86 -8.18 -9.70 9.17
CA GLY A 86 -6.74 -9.90 9.47
C GLY A 86 -6.20 -11.28 9.07
N SER A 87 -7.03 -12.31 9.03
CA SER A 87 -6.63 -13.64 8.54
C SER A 87 -6.64 -13.78 7.02
N PHE A 88 -7.19 -12.81 6.28
CA PHE A 88 -7.44 -12.94 4.84
C PHE A 88 -6.19 -13.06 3.99
N PRO A 89 -5.14 -12.20 4.13
CA PRO A 89 -3.91 -12.38 3.37
C PRO A 89 -3.29 -13.77 3.59
N TRP A 90 -3.28 -14.23 4.84
CA TRP A 90 -2.74 -15.52 5.23
C TRP A 90 -3.55 -16.68 4.64
N LYS A 91 -4.89 -16.58 4.62
CA LYS A 91 -5.75 -17.56 3.94
C LYS A 91 -5.52 -17.59 2.43
N VAL A 92 -5.31 -16.44 1.79
CA VAL A 92 -5.01 -16.40 0.35
C VAL A 92 -3.66 -17.07 0.07
N ILE A 93 -2.64 -16.83 0.92
CA ILE A 93 -1.33 -17.48 0.79
C ILE A 93 -1.44 -19.01 0.96
N THR A 94 -2.21 -19.50 1.93
CA THR A 94 -2.30 -20.95 2.20
C THR A 94 -3.21 -21.68 1.23
N LEU A 95 -4.35 -21.09 0.85
CA LEU A 95 -5.35 -21.75 0.00
C LEU A 95 -5.10 -21.52 -1.49
N ALA A 96 -4.52 -20.39 -1.87
CA ALA A 96 -4.28 -20.01 -3.26
C ALA A 96 -2.91 -19.31 -3.43
N PRO A 97 -1.79 -19.96 -3.06
CA PRO A 97 -0.46 -19.34 -3.08
C PRO A 97 -0.11 -18.76 -4.46
N GLY A 98 -0.49 -19.45 -5.54
CA GLY A 98 -0.26 -18.98 -6.90
C GLY A 98 -0.95 -17.64 -7.21
N ALA A 99 -2.15 -17.40 -6.68
CA ALA A 99 -2.86 -16.14 -6.87
C ALA A 99 -2.18 -14.99 -6.10
N PHE A 100 -1.72 -15.26 -4.87
CA PHE A 100 -0.95 -14.30 -4.08
C PHE A 100 0.39 -13.94 -4.76
N PHE A 101 1.16 -14.95 -5.20
CA PHE A 101 2.43 -14.71 -5.91
C PHE A 101 2.21 -13.98 -7.23
N LYS A 102 1.12 -14.28 -7.95
CA LYS A 102 0.74 -13.52 -9.15
C LYS A 102 0.45 -12.06 -8.80
N LEU A 103 -0.30 -11.78 -7.72
CA LEU A 103 -0.54 -10.41 -7.25
C LEU A 103 0.77 -9.69 -6.94
N VAL A 104 1.62 -10.27 -6.09
CA VAL A 104 2.91 -9.68 -5.73
C VAL A 104 3.77 -9.45 -6.96
N GLY A 105 3.84 -10.42 -7.88
CA GLY A 105 4.57 -10.28 -9.14
C GLY A 105 4.06 -9.14 -10.02
N VAL A 106 2.74 -9.02 -10.19
CA VAL A 106 2.13 -7.90 -10.93
C VAL A 106 2.43 -6.56 -10.27
N LEU A 107 2.34 -6.48 -8.95
CA LEU A 107 2.63 -5.26 -8.21
C LEU A 107 4.11 -4.88 -8.28
N VAL A 108 5.04 -5.85 -8.26
CA VAL A 108 6.49 -5.60 -8.44
C VAL A 108 6.78 -5.07 -9.84
N VAL A 109 6.21 -5.70 -10.88
CA VAL A 109 6.36 -5.21 -12.26
C VAL A 109 5.79 -3.80 -12.39
N ALA A 110 4.60 -3.55 -11.84
CA ALA A 110 3.99 -2.22 -11.83
C ALA A 110 4.88 -1.20 -11.10
N ALA A 111 5.45 -1.57 -9.95
CA ALA A 111 6.33 -0.69 -9.18
C ALA A 111 7.59 -0.31 -9.98
N ILE A 112 8.21 -1.28 -10.67
CA ILE A 112 9.36 -1.05 -11.54
C ILE A 112 8.98 -0.10 -12.69
N VAL A 113 7.86 -0.35 -13.37
CA VAL A 113 7.39 0.50 -14.48
C VAL A 113 7.12 1.93 -13.99
N LEU A 114 6.49 2.10 -12.83
CA LEU A 114 6.22 3.40 -12.24
C LEU A 114 7.50 4.14 -11.84
N ALA A 115 8.53 3.42 -11.39
CA ALA A 115 9.83 4.01 -11.05
C ALA A 115 10.54 4.62 -12.27
N PHE A 116 10.29 4.12 -13.49
CA PHE A 116 10.81 4.72 -14.73
C PHE A 116 10.10 6.02 -15.14
N ILE A 117 8.97 6.37 -14.50
CA ILE A 117 8.22 7.59 -14.80
C ILE A 117 8.69 8.70 -13.83
N PRO A 118 9.47 9.71 -14.28
CA PRO A 118 10.15 10.64 -13.35
C PRO A 118 9.21 11.44 -12.44
N ILE A 119 8.00 11.75 -12.93
CA ILE A 119 6.99 12.49 -12.16
C ILE A 119 6.38 11.61 -11.08
N LEU A 120 6.03 10.36 -11.39
CA LEU A 120 5.42 9.43 -10.44
C LEU A 120 6.44 8.90 -9.44
N GLY A 121 7.70 8.69 -9.86
CA GLY A 121 8.79 8.28 -8.98
C GLY A 121 9.09 9.27 -7.86
N ARG A 122 8.73 10.55 -8.03
CA ARG A 122 8.86 11.58 -6.97
C ARG A 122 7.65 11.63 -6.03
N LEU A 123 6.50 11.13 -6.47
CA LEU A 123 5.24 11.21 -5.74
C LEU A 123 4.92 9.84 -5.14
N GLN A 124 5.55 9.53 -4.01
CA GLN A 124 5.43 8.23 -3.35
C GLN A 124 3.97 7.85 -3.03
N SER A 125 3.13 8.83 -2.72
CA SER A 125 1.69 8.59 -2.50
C SER A 125 0.95 8.11 -3.75
N LEU A 126 1.32 8.59 -4.94
CA LEU A 126 0.74 8.13 -6.21
C LEU A 126 1.21 6.72 -6.54
N HIS A 127 2.45 6.40 -6.22
CA HIS A 127 2.96 5.04 -6.31
C HIS A 127 2.13 4.08 -5.44
N THR A 128 1.92 4.43 -4.17
CA THR A 128 1.05 3.65 -3.26
C THR A 128 -0.41 3.60 -3.75
N LEU A 129 -0.94 4.70 -4.32
CA LEU A 129 -2.28 4.73 -4.90
C LEU A 129 -2.44 3.71 -6.02
N VAL A 130 -1.53 3.70 -7.01
CA VAL A 130 -1.63 2.80 -8.15
C VAL A 130 -1.51 1.35 -7.70
N LEU A 131 -0.50 1.05 -6.88
CA LEU A 131 -0.26 -0.32 -6.45
C LEU A 131 -1.35 -0.83 -5.47
N GLY A 132 -1.78 0.01 -4.53
CA GLY A 132 -2.91 -0.29 -3.66
C GLY A 132 -4.21 -0.44 -4.44
N GLY A 133 -4.41 0.35 -5.50
CA GLY A 133 -5.53 0.22 -6.41
C GLY A 133 -5.54 -1.12 -7.15
N ILE A 134 -4.38 -1.58 -7.65
CA ILE A 134 -4.22 -2.92 -8.25
C ILE A 134 -4.54 -4.01 -7.23
N ALA A 135 -4.05 -3.89 -5.99
CA ALA A 135 -4.37 -4.84 -4.93
C ALA A 135 -5.88 -4.88 -4.61
N LEU A 136 -6.56 -3.73 -4.56
CA LEU A 136 -8.01 -3.67 -4.38
C LEU A 136 -8.77 -4.33 -5.53
N MET A 137 -8.36 -4.09 -6.78
CA MET A 137 -8.94 -4.75 -7.96
C MET A 137 -8.79 -6.27 -7.88
N PHE A 138 -7.63 -6.75 -7.44
CA PHE A 138 -7.41 -8.17 -7.19
C PHE A 138 -8.37 -8.73 -6.13
N VAL A 139 -8.60 -8.00 -5.03
CA VAL A 139 -9.55 -8.45 -4.00
C VAL A 139 -10.96 -8.56 -4.57
N LEU A 140 -11.41 -7.60 -5.37
CA LEU A 140 -12.73 -7.68 -6.02
C LEU A 140 -12.82 -8.89 -6.97
N GLY A 141 -11.79 -9.14 -7.77
CA GLY A 141 -11.73 -10.32 -8.63
C GLY A 141 -11.74 -11.64 -7.83
N LEU A 142 -11.06 -11.68 -6.69
CA LEU A 142 -11.09 -12.84 -5.80
C LEU A 142 -12.49 -13.04 -5.18
N LEU A 143 -13.13 -11.97 -4.71
CA LEU A 143 -14.47 -12.02 -4.13
C LEU A 143 -15.51 -12.52 -5.14
N ASP A 144 -15.46 -12.03 -6.38
CA ASP A 144 -16.35 -12.47 -7.45
C ASP A 144 -16.11 -13.94 -7.82
N SER A 145 -14.85 -14.40 -7.80
CA SER A 145 -14.52 -15.81 -8.05
C SER A 145 -15.02 -16.77 -6.96
N ILE A 146 -15.03 -16.32 -5.70
CA ILE A 146 -15.44 -17.15 -4.55
C ILE A 146 -16.96 -17.13 -4.39
N ASN A 147 -17.59 -15.98 -4.56
CA ASN A 147 -19.03 -15.80 -4.40
C ASN A 147 -19.60 -15.05 -5.62
N PRO A 148 -19.85 -15.78 -6.72
CA PRO A 148 -20.35 -15.18 -7.95
C PRO A 148 -21.68 -14.48 -7.70
N GLY A 149 -21.76 -13.20 -8.08
CA GLY A 149 -22.94 -12.36 -7.84
C GLY A 149 -22.84 -11.42 -6.63
N VAL A 150 -21.71 -11.42 -5.90
CA VAL A 150 -21.35 -10.31 -5.00
C VAL A 150 -21.16 -9.03 -5.81
N VAL A 151 -20.52 -9.14 -6.97
CA VAL A 151 -20.39 -8.04 -7.94
C VAL A 151 -21.58 -8.10 -8.89
N LYS A 152 -22.64 -7.34 -8.59
CA LYS A 152 -23.90 -7.39 -9.35
C LYS A 152 -23.90 -6.59 -10.64
N GLY A 153 -22.87 -5.78 -10.91
CA GLY A 153 -22.82 -4.86 -12.04
C GLY A 153 -21.44 -4.77 -12.70
N ARG A 154 -21.37 -4.06 -13.83
CA ARG A 154 -20.08 -3.68 -14.43
C ARG A 154 -19.38 -2.71 -13.48
N ILE A 155 -18.28 -3.15 -12.88
CA ILE A 155 -17.42 -2.27 -12.09
C ILE A 155 -16.50 -1.52 -13.06
N ASP A 156 -16.58 -0.20 -13.03
CA ASP A 156 -15.57 0.62 -13.67
C ASP A 156 -14.36 0.68 -12.75
N PHE A 157 -13.23 0.16 -13.24
CA PHE A 157 -11.97 0.20 -12.50
C PHE A 157 -11.24 1.53 -12.64
N VAL A 158 -11.55 2.29 -13.69
CA VAL A 158 -10.92 3.60 -13.91
C VAL A 158 -11.95 4.68 -13.54
N PRO A 159 -11.66 5.51 -12.52
CA PRO A 159 -12.57 6.56 -12.16
C PRO A 159 -12.66 7.62 -13.25
N GLY A 160 -13.82 8.26 -13.37
CA GLY A 160 -14.02 9.37 -14.31
C GLY A 160 -13.00 10.49 -14.12
N PHE A 161 -12.80 11.30 -15.17
CA PHE A 161 -11.74 12.33 -15.23
C PHE A 161 -11.62 13.18 -13.97
N TRP A 162 -12.72 13.77 -13.49
CA TRP A 162 -12.73 14.64 -12.32
C TRP A 162 -12.35 13.93 -11.01
N PHE A 163 -12.75 12.66 -10.86
CA PHE A 163 -12.40 11.87 -9.70
C PHE A 163 -10.91 11.51 -9.73
N SER A 164 -10.38 11.13 -10.91
CA SER A 164 -8.95 10.90 -11.11
C SER A 164 -8.10 12.13 -10.82
N VAL A 165 -8.52 13.32 -11.28
CA VAL A 165 -7.87 14.59 -10.94
C VAL A 165 -7.90 14.84 -9.43
N GLY A 166 -9.04 14.60 -8.78
CA GLY A 166 -9.16 14.75 -7.32
C GLY A 166 -8.22 13.80 -6.54
N LEU A 167 -8.12 12.53 -6.95
CA LEU A 167 -7.16 11.59 -6.38
C LEU A 167 -5.72 12.04 -6.58
N LEU A 168 -5.39 12.59 -7.76
CA LEU A 168 -4.06 13.09 -8.06
C LEU A 168 -3.70 14.29 -7.17
N VAL A 169 -4.62 15.24 -7.00
CA VAL A 169 -4.43 16.41 -6.14
C VAL A 169 -4.24 15.98 -4.68
N ILE A 170 -5.13 15.14 -4.14
CA ILE A 170 -5.01 14.66 -2.76
C ILE A 170 -3.75 13.82 -2.59
N GLY A 171 -3.43 12.94 -3.54
CA GLY A 171 -2.18 12.20 -3.57
C GLY A 171 -0.98 13.14 -3.49
N GLY A 172 -0.92 14.16 -4.33
CA GLY A 172 0.15 15.17 -4.32
C GLY A 172 0.28 15.87 -2.96
N VAL A 173 -0.83 16.34 -2.39
CA VAL A 173 -0.85 17.00 -1.07
C VAL A 173 -0.38 16.03 0.02
N MET A 174 -0.87 14.79 0.03
CA MET A 174 -0.45 13.76 0.99
C MET A 174 1.03 13.39 0.84
N SER A 175 1.56 13.37 -0.39
CA SER A 175 3.00 13.16 -0.63
C SER A 175 3.81 14.28 0.00
N TRP A 176 3.38 15.53 -0.18
CA TRP A 176 4.06 16.69 0.36
C TRP A 176 4.05 16.69 1.90
N ILE A 177 2.89 16.44 2.51
CA ILE A 177 2.76 16.32 3.97
C ILE A 177 3.60 15.15 4.49
N GLY A 178 3.53 13.99 3.84
CA GLY A 178 4.31 12.81 4.21
C GLY A 178 5.81 13.07 4.17
N MET A 179 6.32 13.77 3.14
CA MET A 179 7.72 14.18 3.07
C MET A 179 8.11 15.16 4.19
N MET A 180 7.26 16.13 4.52
CA MET A 180 7.53 17.06 5.63
C MET A 180 7.58 16.34 6.97
N VAL A 181 6.61 15.47 7.25
CA VAL A 181 6.56 14.68 8.48
C VAL A 181 7.76 13.72 8.56
N ALA A 182 8.08 13.03 7.47
CA ALA A 182 9.23 12.15 7.42
C ALA A 182 10.53 12.93 7.63
N ALA A 183 10.71 14.09 6.99
CA ALA A 183 11.90 14.92 7.18
C ALA A 183 12.08 15.40 8.63
N LEU A 184 10.99 15.80 9.30
CA LEU A 184 11.02 16.19 10.72
C LEU A 184 11.42 15.02 11.63
N ILE A 185 10.83 13.85 11.41
CA ILE A 185 11.14 12.64 12.19
C ILE A 185 12.60 12.21 11.95
N VAL A 186 13.04 12.21 10.69
CA VAL A 186 14.42 11.88 10.32
C VAL A 186 15.41 12.83 10.96
N THR A 187 15.14 14.13 10.91
CA THR A 187 16.00 15.14 11.55
C THR A 187 16.10 14.90 13.06
N ALA A 188 14.98 14.58 13.72
CA ALA A 188 14.97 14.29 15.15
C ALA A 188 15.73 12.99 15.50
N ILE A 189 15.68 11.97 14.64
CA ILE A 189 16.36 10.68 14.84
C ILE A 189 17.85 10.77 14.53
N ASP A 190 18.23 11.42 13.44
CA ASP A 190 19.64 11.55 13.03
C ASP A 190 20.45 12.38 14.04
N MET A 191 19.79 13.28 14.79
CA MET A 191 20.41 13.93 15.96
C MET A 191 20.81 12.94 17.07
N ALA A 192 20.20 11.76 17.12
CA ALA A 192 20.47 10.73 18.12
C ALA A 192 21.33 9.57 17.58
N GLN A 193 21.12 9.14 16.33
CA GLN A 193 21.83 8.02 15.70
C GLN A 193 22.00 8.24 14.19
N GLU A 194 23.24 8.33 13.72
CA GLU A 194 23.55 8.55 12.31
C GLU A 194 23.07 7.39 11.42
N GLY A 195 22.30 7.69 10.36
CA GLY A 195 21.99 6.77 9.26
C GLY A 195 20.68 5.98 9.40
N LEU A 196 20.08 5.88 10.59
CA LEU A 196 18.76 5.23 10.74
C LEU A 196 17.62 6.06 10.15
N GLY A 197 17.76 7.39 10.10
CA GLY A 197 16.70 8.26 9.58
C GLY A 197 16.29 7.92 8.15
N GLN A 198 17.25 7.64 7.27
CA GLN A 198 16.96 7.32 5.86
C GLN A 198 16.10 6.06 5.70
N LEU A 199 16.30 5.04 6.53
CA LEU A 199 15.52 3.79 6.47
C LEU A 199 14.06 3.98 6.87
N ILE A 200 13.77 4.93 7.75
CA ILE A 200 12.44 5.19 8.31
C ILE A 200 11.63 6.15 7.43
N MET A 201 12.31 6.98 6.63
CA MET A 201 11.66 7.93 5.72
C MET A 201 10.67 7.24 4.77
N PHE A 202 11.07 6.10 4.23
CA PHE A 202 10.32 5.41 3.19
C PHE A 202 8.98 4.84 3.69
N PRO A 203 8.92 4.12 4.83
CA PRO A 203 7.63 3.61 5.32
C PRO A 203 6.68 4.71 5.79
N ILE A 204 7.21 5.81 6.35
CA ILE A 204 6.38 6.95 6.75
C ILE A 204 5.71 7.57 5.52
N GLY A 205 6.45 7.82 4.44
CA GLY A 205 5.88 8.34 3.19
C GLY A 205 4.79 7.42 2.63
N ALA A 206 4.97 6.11 2.74
CA ALA A 206 3.99 5.12 2.28
C ALA A 206 2.67 5.18 3.07
N ILE A 207 2.71 5.49 4.38
CA ILE A 207 1.50 5.60 5.23
C ILE A 207 0.55 6.67 4.69
N PHE A 208 1.07 7.85 4.35
CA PHE A 208 0.26 8.92 3.75
C PHE A 208 -0.26 8.56 2.37
N GLY A 209 0.46 7.69 1.65
CA GLY A 209 0.02 7.12 0.38
C GLY A 209 -1.22 6.21 0.49
N PHE A 210 -1.56 5.69 1.67
CA PHE A 210 -2.77 4.88 1.83
C PHE A 210 -4.06 5.69 1.86
N ILE A 211 -4.01 6.98 2.20
CA ILE A 211 -5.20 7.85 2.22
C ILE A 211 -5.89 7.87 0.84
N PRO A 212 -5.22 8.19 -0.28
CA PRO A 212 -5.86 8.13 -1.58
C PRO A 212 -6.27 6.70 -1.98
N VAL A 213 -5.57 5.65 -1.49
CA VAL A 213 -6.00 4.24 -1.69
C VAL A 213 -7.34 3.99 -1.03
N PHE A 214 -7.55 4.47 0.20
CA PHE A 214 -8.83 4.31 0.91
C PHE A 214 -9.96 5.03 0.20
N MET A 215 -9.71 6.22 -0.32
CA MET A 215 -10.69 6.95 -1.12
C MET A 215 -11.08 6.20 -2.40
N TYR A 216 -10.08 5.69 -3.12
CA TYR A 216 -10.31 4.90 -4.33
C TYR A 216 -11.06 3.61 -4.02
N GLY A 217 -10.68 2.90 -2.96
CA GLY A 217 -11.37 1.69 -2.53
C GLY A 217 -12.80 1.95 -2.04
N ALA A 218 -13.05 3.07 -1.35
CA ALA A 218 -14.41 3.46 -0.98
C ALA A 218 -15.28 3.74 -2.21
N TRP A 219 -14.72 4.35 -3.26
CA TRP A 219 -15.39 4.54 -4.55
C TRP A 219 -15.70 3.20 -5.23
N LEU A 220 -14.75 2.27 -5.28
CA LEU A 220 -14.99 0.90 -5.78
C LEU A 220 -16.08 0.17 -4.97
N GLY A 221 -16.03 0.26 -3.64
CA GLY A 221 -17.01 -0.39 -2.76
C GLY A 221 -18.42 0.18 -2.88
N ALA A 222 -18.56 1.46 -3.24
CA ALA A 222 -19.86 2.06 -3.54
C ALA A 222 -20.46 1.49 -4.84
N GLN A 223 -19.64 1.23 -5.87
CA GLN A 223 -20.11 0.57 -7.10
C GLN A 223 -20.58 -0.87 -6.84
N VAL A 224 -19.83 -1.65 -6.06
CA VAL A 224 -20.19 -3.05 -5.73
C VAL A 224 -21.54 -3.14 -5.02
N ARG A 225 -21.83 -2.19 -4.12
CA ARG A 225 -23.08 -2.17 -3.34
C ARG A 225 -24.31 -1.69 -4.13
N GLY A 226 -24.16 -1.35 -5.40
CA GLY A 226 -25.24 -0.76 -6.20
C GLY A 226 -25.64 0.62 -5.67
N GLY A 227 -24.69 1.35 -5.07
CA GLY A 227 -24.92 2.70 -4.58
C GLY A 227 -25.05 3.76 -5.67
N PHE A 228 -25.29 3.36 -6.93
CA PHE A 228 -25.43 4.18 -8.12
C PHE A 228 -26.42 3.54 -9.09
#